data_AF-A0A7J8B9R0-F1
#
_entry.id   AF-A0A7J8B9R0-F1
#
_cell.length_a   1.000
_cell.length_b   1.000
_cell.length_c   1.000
_cell.angle_alpha   90.00
_cell.angle_beta   90.00
_cell.angle_gamma   90.00
#
_symmetry.space_group_name_H-M   'P 1'
#
loop_
_entity.id
_entity.type
_entity.pdbx_description
1 polymer ?
#
loop_
_entity_poly.entity_id
_entity_poly.type
_entity_poly.pdbx_seq_one_letter_code
_entity_poly.pdbx_strand_id
1 'polypeptide(L)'
;MPTVAKDGNVVEPDMSAGFCPDHKAAMVLFLDRVYGIEVQDFLLHLLEVGFLPDLRAAASLDTAALSATDMALALNRYLCTAVLPLLTRCAPLFAGTEHHASLIDSLLHTVYRLSKGCSLTKAQRDSIEVCLLSICGQLRPSMMQHLLRRLVFDVPLLNEHAKMPLKLLTNHYERCWKYYCLPGGWGNFGAASEEELHLSRKLFWGIFDALSQKKYEQELFKLALPCLSAVAGALPPDYMESNYVSMMEKQSSMDSEGNFNPQPVDTSNITIPEKLEYFINKYAEHSHDKWSMDKLANGWIYGEIYSDSSKVQPLMKPYKLLSEKVMGFFLSHIVLI
;
A
#
# COMPACT_ATOMS: atom_id res chain seq x y z
N MET A 1 -0.97 8.64 22.41
CA MET A 1 0.12 7.87 21.78
C MET A 1 1.44 8.52 22.17
N PRO A 2 2.51 7.75 22.42
CA PRO A 2 3.85 8.27 22.61
C PRO A 2 4.30 9.14 21.43
N THR A 3 5.04 10.21 21.72
CA THR A 3 5.57 11.12 20.70
C THR A 3 7.01 11.50 21.02
N VAL A 4 7.82 11.68 19.97
CA VAL A 4 9.18 12.21 20.12
C VAL A 4 9.10 13.74 20.20
N ALA A 5 9.56 14.31 21.31
CA ALA A 5 9.65 15.75 21.51
C ALA A 5 10.79 16.36 20.68
N LYS A 6 10.77 17.70 20.52
CA LYS A 6 11.76 18.43 19.68
C LYS A 6 13.21 18.29 20.15
N ASP A 7 13.41 17.89 21.41
CA ASP A 7 14.70 17.62 22.05
C ASP A 7 15.13 16.15 21.93
N GLY A 8 14.34 15.29 21.26
CA GLY A 8 14.61 13.87 21.08
C GLY A 8 14.12 12.99 22.24
N ASN A 9 13.54 13.58 23.29
CA ASN A 9 12.98 12.80 24.40
C ASN A 9 11.63 12.19 24.03
N VAL A 10 11.37 10.98 24.53
CA VAL A 10 10.08 10.30 24.35
C VAL A 10 9.12 10.78 25.42
N VAL A 11 8.00 11.36 25.01
CA VAL A 11 6.89 11.73 25.89
C VAL A 11 5.86 10.62 25.88
N GLU A 12 5.70 9.95 27.02
CA GLU A 12 4.72 8.89 27.18
C GLU A 12 3.41 9.43 27.79
N PRO A 13 2.24 8.99 27.29
CA PRO A 13 0.97 9.32 27.91
C PRO A 13 0.80 8.55 29.23
N ASP A 14 0.11 9.16 30.19
CA ASP A 14 -0.29 8.46 31.42
C ASP A 14 -1.27 7.33 31.08
N MET A 15 -0.78 6.09 31.21
CA MET A 15 -1.53 4.87 30.93
C MET A 15 -2.65 4.59 31.94
N SER A 16 -2.60 5.24 33.12
CA SER A 16 -3.64 5.12 34.15
C SER A 16 -4.81 6.10 33.95
N ALA A 17 -4.61 7.13 33.13
CA ALA A 17 -5.60 8.18 32.87
C ALA A 17 -6.63 7.83 31.79
N GLY A 18 -6.61 6.61 31.21
CA GLY A 18 -7.50 6.24 30.11
C GLY A 18 -7.70 4.75 29.89
N PHE A 19 -8.54 4.42 28.89
CA PHE A 19 -8.82 3.04 28.50
C PHE A 19 -7.62 2.42 27.76
N CYS A 20 -6.73 1.77 28.52
CA CYS A 20 -5.52 1.15 27.99
C CYS A 20 -5.79 -0.17 27.21
N PRO A 21 -4.82 -0.66 26.41
CA PRO A 21 -4.96 -1.90 25.63
C PRO A 21 -5.32 -3.14 26.44
N ASP A 22 -4.89 -3.21 27.70
CA ASP A 22 -5.19 -4.36 28.57
C ASP A 22 -6.70 -4.45 28.87
N HIS A 23 -7.38 -3.30 29.04
CA HIS A 23 -8.85 -3.29 29.17
C HIS A 23 -9.54 -3.73 27.87
N LYS A 24 -9.04 -3.27 26.70
CA LYS A 24 -9.53 -3.74 25.39
C LYS A 24 -9.37 -5.25 25.25
N ALA A 25 -8.23 -5.81 25.67
CA ALA A 25 -7.97 -7.24 25.61
C ALA A 25 -9.03 -8.05 26.37
N ALA A 26 -9.36 -7.64 27.60
CA ALA A 26 -10.38 -8.30 28.39
C ALA A 26 -11.76 -8.25 27.73
N MET A 27 -12.14 -7.11 27.14
CA MET A 27 -13.42 -6.97 26.44
C MET A 27 -13.49 -7.82 25.17
N VAL A 28 -12.41 -7.89 24.39
CA VAL A 28 -12.35 -8.73 23.17
C VAL A 28 -12.43 -10.20 23.52
N LEU A 29 -11.69 -10.65 24.55
CA LEU A 29 -11.75 -12.05 25.02
C LEU A 29 -13.12 -12.41 25.59
N PHE A 30 -13.78 -11.48 26.27
CA PHE A 30 -15.15 -11.68 26.75
C PHE A 30 -16.14 -11.79 25.59
N LEU A 31 -16.07 -10.86 24.63
CA LEU A 31 -16.92 -10.88 23.44
C LEU A 31 -16.78 -12.21 22.68
N ASP A 32 -15.54 -12.62 22.45
CA ASP A 32 -15.21 -13.89 21.80
C ASP A 32 -15.76 -15.11 22.53
N ARG A 33 -15.53 -15.21 23.85
CA ARG A 33 -15.84 -16.43 24.61
C ARG A 33 -17.31 -16.55 25.00
N VAL A 34 -18.00 -15.42 25.15
CA VAL A 34 -19.39 -15.40 25.65
C VAL A 34 -20.40 -15.27 24.52
N TYR A 35 -20.15 -14.38 23.57
CA TYR A 35 -21.07 -14.15 22.46
C TYR A 35 -20.63 -14.84 21.18
N GLY A 36 -19.33 -15.00 20.98
CA GLY A 36 -18.78 -15.39 19.68
C GLY A 36 -18.96 -14.29 18.64
N ILE A 37 -18.23 -14.42 17.53
CA ILE A 37 -18.39 -13.55 16.36
C ILE A 37 -18.68 -14.43 15.16
N GLU A 38 -19.97 -14.55 14.85
CA GLU A 38 -20.47 -15.38 13.74
C GLU A 38 -21.03 -14.53 12.59
N VAL A 39 -21.31 -13.25 12.84
CA VAL A 39 -21.89 -12.32 11.87
C VAL A 39 -20.80 -11.51 11.19
N GLN A 40 -20.72 -11.61 9.85
CA GLN A 40 -19.72 -10.91 9.02
C GLN A 40 -19.78 -9.39 9.21
N ASP A 41 -20.96 -8.78 9.14
CA ASP A 41 -21.11 -7.32 9.29
C ASP A 41 -20.63 -6.82 10.65
N PHE A 42 -20.86 -7.62 11.71
CA PHE A 42 -20.38 -7.28 13.05
C PHE A 42 -18.85 -7.34 13.14
N LEU A 43 -18.22 -8.37 12.54
CA LEU A 43 -16.77 -8.47 12.46
C LEU A 43 -16.17 -7.29 11.69
N LEU A 44 -16.75 -6.95 10.53
CA LEU A 44 -16.26 -5.86 9.68
C LEU A 44 -16.40 -4.51 10.36
N HIS A 45 -17.52 -4.28 11.06
CA HIS A 45 -17.69 -3.08 11.87
C HIS A 45 -16.63 -2.99 12.98
N LEU A 46 -16.45 -4.06 13.76
CA LEU A 46 -15.46 -4.12 14.84
C LEU A 46 -14.02 -3.94 14.33
N LEU A 47 -13.74 -4.49 13.16
CA LEU A 47 -12.49 -4.30 12.45
C LEU A 47 -12.26 -2.82 12.11
N GLU A 48 -13.25 -2.16 11.50
CA GLU A 48 -13.15 -0.77 11.06
C GLU A 48 -12.99 0.22 12.21
N VAL A 49 -13.83 0.12 13.25
CA VAL A 49 -13.86 1.11 14.33
C VAL A 49 -12.92 0.79 15.49
N GLY A 50 -12.56 -0.48 15.66
CA GLY A 50 -11.78 -0.94 16.81
C GLY A 50 -10.39 -1.44 16.43
N PHE A 51 -10.32 -2.57 15.74
CA PHE A 51 -9.07 -3.30 15.57
C PHE A 51 -8.09 -2.63 14.60
N LEU A 52 -8.57 -2.11 13.48
CA LEU A 52 -7.71 -1.51 12.46
C LEU A 52 -7.00 -0.23 12.96
N PRO A 53 -7.66 0.69 13.68
CA PRO A 53 -6.97 1.79 14.37
C PRO A 53 -5.86 1.30 15.32
N ASP A 54 -6.12 0.25 16.11
CA ASP A 54 -5.13 -0.29 17.05
C ASP A 54 -3.94 -0.97 16.33
N LEU A 55 -4.20 -1.69 15.25
CA LEU A 55 -3.17 -2.29 14.39
C LEU A 55 -2.30 -1.20 13.73
N ARG A 56 -2.91 -0.13 13.23
CA ARG A 56 -2.19 1.01 12.63
C ARG A 56 -1.34 1.73 13.66
N ALA A 57 -1.86 1.92 14.88
CA ALA A 57 -1.12 2.49 15.98
C ALA A 57 0.11 1.66 16.35
N ALA A 58 -0.06 0.35 16.54
CA ALA A 58 1.06 -0.54 16.83
C ALA A 58 2.13 -0.48 15.74
N ALA A 59 1.72 -0.50 14.47
CA ALA A 59 2.64 -0.41 13.34
C ALA A 59 3.34 0.96 13.23
N SER A 60 2.74 2.04 13.71
CA SER A 60 3.37 3.37 13.74
C SER A 60 4.37 3.53 14.89
N LEU A 61 4.22 2.77 15.97
CA LEU A 61 5.12 2.77 17.11
C LEU A 61 6.35 1.88 16.91
N ASP A 62 6.37 1.06 15.85
CA ASP A 62 7.50 0.21 15.47
C ASP A 62 8.63 1.03 14.82
N THR A 63 9.18 1.95 15.59
CA THR A 63 10.37 2.75 15.24
C THR A 63 11.41 2.58 16.35
N ALA A 64 12.68 2.75 16.03
CA ALA A 64 13.77 2.58 17.00
C ALA A 64 13.60 3.43 18.28
N ALA A 65 12.92 4.58 18.17
CA ALA A 65 12.67 5.47 19.30
C ALA A 65 11.45 5.07 20.15
N LEU A 66 10.44 4.42 19.56
CA LEU A 66 9.12 4.23 20.20
C LEU A 66 8.78 2.77 20.49
N SER A 67 9.50 1.80 19.90
CA SER A 67 9.12 0.39 19.95
C SER A 67 9.24 -0.25 21.33
N ALA A 68 10.02 0.36 22.24
CA ALA A 68 10.20 -0.06 23.62
C ALA A 68 9.30 0.68 24.63
N THR A 69 8.43 1.59 24.17
CA THR A 69 7.51 2.32 25.06
C THR A 69 6.47 1.38 25.66
N ASP A 70 5.98 1.71 26.86
CA ASP A 70 4.96 0.88 27.55
C ASP A 70 3.69 0.71 26.71
N MET A 71 3.30 1.77 25.98
CA MET A 71 2.19 1.74 25.04
C MET A 71 2.43 0.76 23.88
N ALA A 72 3.62 0.79 23.26
CA ALA A 72 3.95 -0.10 22.14
C ALA A 72 3.93 -1.58 22.59
N LEU A 73 4.51 -1.87 23.76
CA LEU A 73 4.51 -3.21 24.35
C LEU A 73 3.10 -3.67 24.73
N ALA A 74 2.28 -2.79 25.31
CA ALA A 74 0.89 -3.08 25.67
C ALA A 74 0.03 -3.35 24.43
N LEU A 75 0.20 -2.58 23.35
CA LEU A 75 -0.50 -2.82 22.08
C LEU A 75 -0.10 -4.15 21.45
N ASN A 76 1.21 -4.44 21.36
CA ASN A 76 1.68 -5.71 20.82
C ASN A 76 1.15 -6.91 21.61
N ARG A 77 1.05 -6.78 22.94
CA ARG A 77 0.46 -7.81 23.81
C ARG A 77 -1.04 -7.97 23.53
N TYR A 78 -1.80 -6.89 23.52
CA TYR A 78 -3.24 -6.89 23.22
C TYR A 78 -3.53 -7.53 21.85
N LEU A 79 -2.81 -7.09 20.81
CA LEU A 79 -3.01 -7.57 19.45
C LEU A 79 -2.72 -9.07 19.34
N CYS A 80 -1.61 -9.55 19.90
CA CYS A 80 -1.22 -10.95 19.77
C CYS A 80 -1.99 -11.91 20.69
N THR A 81 -2.54 -11.43 21.81
CA THR A 81 -3.28 -12.28 22.75
C THR A 81 -4.77 -12.30 22.51
N ALA A 82 -5.35 -11.21 21.99
CA ALA A 82 -6.80 -11.08 21.83
C ALA A 82 -7.21 -10.93 20.36
N VAL A 83 -6.68 -9.92 19.65
CA VAL A 83 -7.19 -9.53 18.32
C VAL A 83 -6.80 -10.53 17.22
N LEU A 84 -5.50 -10.81 17.04
CA LEU A 84 -5.02 -11.69 15.97
C LEU A 84 -5.55 -13.13 16.10
N PRO A 85 -5.60 -13.76 17.30
CA PRO A 85 -6.22 -15.06 17.46
C PRO A 85 -7.72 -15.07 17.13
N LEU A 86 -8.42 -13.98 17.47
CA LEU A 86 -9.84 -13.82 17.12
C LEU A 86 -10.04 -13.69 15.61
N LEU A 87 -9.29 -12.80 14.95
CA LEU A 87 -9.33 -12.65 13.49
C LEU A 87 -8.97 -13.96 12.77
N THR A 88 -8.04 -14.74 13.32
CA THR A 88 -7.69 -16.07 12.81
C THR A 88 -8.88 -17.03 12.88
N ARG A 89 -9.59 -17.09 14.01
CA ARG A 89 -10.79 -17.94 14.15
C ARG A 89 -11.93 -17.47 13.25
N CYS A 90 -12.10 -16.17 13.13
CA CYS A 90 -13.10 -15.54 12.28
C CYS A 90 -12.69 -15.50 10.80
N ALA A 91 -11.55 -16.09 10.40
CA ALA A 91 -11.07 -16.06 9.03
C ALA A 91 -12.15 -16.43 7.99
N PRO A 92 -12.99 -17.48 8.19
CA PRO A 92 -14.04 -17.83 7.22
C PRO A 92 -15.04 -16.70 6.92
N LEU A 93 -15.26 -15.78 7.87
CA LEU A 93 -16.13 -14.62 7.69
C LEU A 93 -15.54 -13.56 6.75
N PHE A 94 -14.28 -13.67 6.33
CA PHE A 94 -13.70 -12.80 5.31
C PHE A 94 -14.04 -13.23 3.88
N ALA A 95 -14.59 -14.43 3.68
CA ALA A 95 -15.05 -14.86 2.37
C ALA A 95 -16.24 -14.00 1.90
N GLY A 96 -16.25 -13.56 0.63
CA GLY A 96 -17.36 -12.78 0.10
C GLY A 96 -17.37 -11.29 0.51
N THR A 97 -16.24 -10.75 0.96
CA THR A 97 -16.14 -9.36 1.46
C THR A 97 -15.72 -8.36 0.39
N GLU A 98 -16.01 -8.61 -0.89
CA GLU A 98 -15.51 -7.79 -2.01
C GLU A 98 -16.03 -6.35 -1.94
N HIS A 99 -17.24 -6.16 -1.40
CA HIS A 99 -17.82 -4.83 -1.19
C HIS A 99 -17.07 -3.97 -0.16
N HIS A 100 -16.23 -4.59 0.67
CA HIS A 100 -15.39 -3.94 1.68
C HIS A 100 -13.90 -4.01 1.33
N ALA A 101 -13.55 -4.11 0.03
CA ALA A 101 -12.18 -4.33 -0.42
C ALA A 101 -11.15 -3.34 0.16
N SER A 102 -11.50 -2.05 0.31
CA SER A 102 -10.60 -1.04 0.88
C SER A 102 -10.27 -1.28 2.36
N LEU A 103 -11.24 -1.76 3.13
CA LEU A 103 -11.06 -2.11 4.54
C LEU A 103 -10.16 -3.35 4.68
N ILE A 104 -10.43 -4.36 3.86
CA ILE A 104 -9.64 -5.60 3.86
C ILE A 104 -8.21 -5.33 3.41
N ASP A 105 -8.03 -4.54 2.34
CA ASP A 105 -6.72 -4.13 1.86
C ASP A 105 -5.91 -3.39 2.95
N SER A 106 -6.56 -2.43 3.63
CA SER A 106 -5.97 -1.73 4.77
C SER A 106 -5.55 -2.69 5.90
N LEU A 107 -6.38 -3.68 6.21
CA LEU A 107 -6.06 -4.71 7.21
C LEU A 107 -4.84 -5.52 6.79
N LEU A 108 -4.85 -6.09 5.58
CA LEU A 108 -3.77 -6.91 5.06
C LEU A 108 -2.43 -6.17 5.06
N HIS A 109 -2.41 -4.94 4.53
CA HIS A 109 -1.21 -4.11 4.52
C HIS A 109 -0.71 -3.79 5.93
N THR A 110 -1.60 -3.51 6.86
CA THR A 110 -1.22 -3.17 8.24
C THR A 110 -0.66 -4.39 8.98
N VAL A 111 -1.31 -5.55 8.88
CA VAL A 111 -0.85 -6.81 9.50
C VAL A 111 0.44 -7.30 8.86
N TYR A 112 0.57 -7.17 7.53
CA TYR A 112 1.80 -7.47 6.83
C TYR A 112 2.95 -6.55 7.27
N ARG A 113 2.70 -5.24 7.41
CA ARG A 113 3.69 -4.30 7.96
C ARG A 113 4.11 -4.69 9.38
N LEU A 114 3.16 -5.05 10.25
CA LEU A 114 3.45 -5.54 11.60
C LEU A 114 4.35 -6.78 11.57
N SER A 115 4.16 -7.69 10.62
CA SER A 115 4.99 -8.91 10.51
C SER A 115 6.49 -8.62 10.29
N LYS A 116 6.80 -7.42 9.77
CA LYS A 116 8.16 -6.96 9.52
C LYS A 116 8.80 -6.26 10.73
N GLY A 117 8.09 -6.16 11.85
CA GLY A 117 8.54 -5.36 12.98
C GLY A 117 9.74 -5.94 13.72
N CYS A 118 10.70 -5.06 14.01
CA CYS A 118 12.00 -5.42 14.56
C CYS A 118 11.91 -5.84 16.04
N SER A 119 11.00 -5.24 16.79
CA SER A 119 10.89 -5.43 18.25
C SER A 119 9.95 -6.58 18.67
N LEU A 120 9.54 -7.43 17.72
CA LEU A 120 8.63 -8.54 17.99
C LEU A 120 9.37 -9.81 18.45
N THR A 121 8.79 -10.49 19.45
CA THR A 121 9.21 -11.85 19.84
C THR A 121 8.81 -12.86 18.76
N LYS A 122 9.45 -14.05 18.78
CA LYS A 122 9.10 -15.14 17.86
C LYS A 122 7.61 -15.51 17.93
N ALA A 123 7.06 -15.67 19.13
CA ALA A 123 5.65 -16.03 19.31
C ALA A 123 4.68 -14.97 18.76
N GLN A 124 5.03 -13.68 18.87
CA GLN A 124 4.23 -12.60 18.27
C GLN A 124 4.28 -12.64 16.75
N ARG A 125 5.48 -12.85 16.16
CA ARG A 125 5.61 -13.05 14.71
C ARG A 125 4.82 -14.25 14.21
N ASP A 126 4.87 -15.37 14.93
CA ASP A 126 4.10 -16.58 14.59
C ASP A 126 2.58 -16.30 14.66
N SER A 127 2.11 -15.53 15.65
CA SER A 127 0.70 -15.12 15.75
C SER A 127 0.25 -14.23 14.59
N ILE A 128 1.07 -13.25 14.20
CA ILE A 128 0.80 -12.37 13.04
C ILE A 128 0.79 -13.18 11.75
N GLU A 129 1.75 -14.10 11.59
CA GLU A 129 1.86 -14.96 10.43
C GLU A 129 0.62 -15.84 10.25
N VAL A 130 0.22 -16.56 11.30
CA VAL A 130 -0.95 -17.44 11.26
C VAL A 130 -2.23 -16.65 10.95
N CYS A 131 -2.39 -15.47 11.55
CA CYS A 131 -3.54 -14.61 11.29
C CYS A 131 -3.58 -14.16 9.84
N LEU A 132 -2.48 -13.63 9.31
CA LEU A 132 -2.42 -13.12 7.95
C LEU A 132 -2.65 -14.22 6.92
N LEU A 133 -2.01 -15.39 7.09
CA LEU A 133 -2.22 -16.54 6.21
C LEU A 133 -3.66 -17.06 6.26
N SER A 134 -4.29 -17.06 7.44
CA SER A 134 -5.67 -17.53 7.59
C SER A 134 -6.66 -16.61 6.88
N ILE A 135 -6.50 -15.28 7.03
CA ILE A 135 -7.35 -14.29 6.34
C ILE A 135 -7.13 -14.37 4.83
N CYS A 136 -5.87 -14.28 4.37
CA CYS A 136 -5.52 -14.41 2.95
C CYS A 136 -6.02 -15.73 2.37
N GLY A 137 -6.10 -16.79 3.19
CA GLY A 137 -6.69 -18.10 2.92
C GLY A 137 -8.12 -18.09 2.38
N GLN A 138 -8.90 -17.08 2.74
CA GLN A 138 -10.35 -17.01 2.49
C GLN A 138 -10.73 -15.99 1.41
N LEU A 139 -9.79 -15.13 1.00
CA LEU A 139 -10.05 -14.05 0.06
C LEU A 139 -10.08 -14.51 -1.39
N ARG A 140 -10.81 -13.79 -2.23
CA ARG A 140 -10.73 -13.94 -3.68
C ARG A 140 -9.34 -13.55 -4.19
N PRO A 141 -8.85 -14.15 -5.28
CA PRO A 141 -7.54 -13.82 -5.84
C PRO A 141 -7.38 -12.32 -6.16
N SER A 142 -8.42 -11.67 -6.67
CA SER A 142 -8.40 -10.24 -7.03
C SER A 142 -8.20 -9.30 -5.83
N MET A 143 -8.67 -9.68 -4.63
CA MET A 143 -8.49 -8.87 -3.41
C MET A 143 -7.03 -8.91 -2.90
N MET A 144 -6.26 -9.91 -3.30
CA MET A 144 -4.85 -10.06 -2.90
C MET A 144 -3.90 -9.19 -3.76
N GLN A 145 -4.39 -8.58 -4.84
CA GLN A 145 -3.53 -7.95 -5.85
C GLN A 145 -2.66 -6.82 -5.31
N HIS A 146 -3.18 -5.98 -4.42
CA HIS A 146 -2.41 -4.89 -3.80
C HIS A 146 -1.27 -5.44 -2.93
N LEU A 147 -1.55 -6.47 -2.12
CA LEU A 147 -0.52 -7.15 -1.33
C LEU A 147 0.51 -7.84 -2.22
N LEU A 148 0.09 -8.57 -3.28
CA LEU A 148 1.00 -9.23 -4.21
C LEU A 148 1.94 -8.23 -4.91
N ARG A 149 1.42 -7.06 -5.33
CA ARG A 149 2.25 -5.98 -5.90
C ARG A 149 3.29 -5.49 -4.89
N ARG A 150 2.93 -5.42 -3.61
CA ARG A 150 3.86 -5.07 -2.54
C ARG A 150 4.97 -6.12 -2.37
N LEU A 151 4.63 -7.41 -2.45
CA LEU A 151 5.60 -8.50 -2.29
C LEU A 151 6.70 -8.48 -3.36
N VAL A 152 6.44 -7.96 -4.56
CA VAL A 152 7.46 -7.79 -5.61
C VAL A 152 8.68 -7.01 -5.10
N PHE A 153 8.47 -6.02 -4.23
CA PHE A 153 9.55 -5.18 -3.68
C PHE A 153 10.27 -5.84 -2.51
N ASP A 154 9.57 -6.68 -1.75
CA ASP A 154 10.14 -7.35 -0.57
C ASP A 154 10.87 -8.65 -0.94
N VAL A 155 10.53 -9.28 -2.07
CA VAL A 155 11.16 -10.51 -2.56
C VAL A 155 12.68 -10.38 -2.79
N PRO A 156 13.22 -9.29 -3.39
CA PRO A 156 14.66 -9.08 -3.46
C PRO A 156 15.36 -9.03 -2.09
N LEU A 157 14.62 -8.63 -1.04
CA LEU A 157 15.13 -8.41 0.32
C LEU A 157 15.03 -9.65 1.24
N LEU A 158 14.59 -10.81 0.70
CA LEU A 158 14.41 -12.05 1.45
C LEU A 158 15.66 -12.43 2.26
N ASN A 159 15.48 -12.81 3.52
CA ASN A 159 16.57 -13.25 4.39
C ASN A 159 16.02 -14.19 5.47
N GLU A 160 16.87 -14.64 6.40
CA GLU A 160 16.48 -15.56 7.48
C GLU A 160 15.26 -15.05 8.29
N HIS A 161 15.13 -13.73 8.44
CA HIS A 161 14.10 -13.07 9.25
C HIS A 161 12.92 -12.53 8.41
N ALA A 162 13.09 -12.37 7.11
CA ALA A 162 12.08 -11.85 6.18
C ALA A 162 11.52 -12.96 5.27
N LYS A 163 10.90 -13.99 5.87
CA LYS A 163 10.36 -15.18 5.18
C LYS A 163 8.87 -15.08 4.82
N MET A 164 8.16 -14.08 5.35
CA MET A 164 6.72 -13.92 5.18
C MET A 164 6.26 -13.80 3.70
N PRO A 165 6.97 -13.10 2.80
CA PRO A 165 6.58 -13.05 1.39
C PRO A 165 6.45 -14.44 0.76
N LEU A 166 7.41 -15.34 1.02
CA LEU A 166 7.38 -16.69 0.48
C LEU A 166 6.17 -17.47 0.97
N LYS A 167 5.85 -17.38 2.27
CA LYS A 167 4.69 -18.07 2.85
C LYS A 167 3.37 -17.58 2.27
N LEU A 168 3.22 -16.26 2.09
CA LEU A 168 2.04 -15.65 1.48
C LEU A 168 1.87 -16.07 0.02
N LEU A 169 2.96 -16.05 -0.75
CA LEU A 169 2.96 -16.45 -2.16
C LEU A 169 2.62 -17.94 -2.31
N THR A 170 3.24 -18.82 -1.53
CA THR A 170 2.90 -20.24 -1.50
C THR A 170 1.42 -20.45 -1.19
N ASN A 171 0.92 -19.86 -0.09
CA ASN A 171 -0.48 -20.00 0.31
C ASN A 171 -1.47 -19.54 -0.77
N HIS A 172 -1.15 -18.43 -1.44
CA HIS A 172 -2.00 -17.88 -2.49
C HIS A 172 -2.00 -18.75 -3.75
N TYR A 173 -0.83 -19.06 -4.31
CA TYR A 173 -0.75 -19.77 -5.59
C TYR A 173 -1.10 -21.26 -5.48
N GLU A 174 -0.81 -21.93 -4.36
CA GLU A 174 -1.28 -23.31 -4.14
C GLU A 174 -2.80 -23.42 -4.11
N ARG A 175 -3.48 -22.41 -3.55
CA ARG A 175 -4.94 -22.36 -3.52
C ARG A 175 -5.52 -21.93 -4.87
N CYS A 176 -4.93 -20.91 -5.47
CA CYS A 176 -5.53 -20.17 -6.58
C CYS A 176 -4.99 -20.61 -7.96
N TRP A 177 -4.18 -21.65 -8.07
CA TRP A 177 -3.57 -22.06 -9.36
C TRP A 177 -4.59 -22.21 -10.50
N LYS A 178 -5.81 -22.69 -10.21
CA LYS A 178 -6.90 -22.82 -11.20
C LYS A 178 -7.34 -21.48 -11.79
N TYR A 179 -7.29 -20.41 -11.01
CA TYR A 179 -7.66 -19.06 -11.43
C TYR A 179 -6.67 -18.50 -12.47
N TYR A 180 -5.39 -18.82 -12.31
CA TYR A 180 -4.31 -18.33 -13.18
C TYR A 180 -4.05 -19.24 -14.38
N CYS A 181 -4.20 -20.55 -14.23
CA CYS A 181 -3.78 -21.53 -15.23
C CYS A 181 -4.91 -21.99 -16.17
N LEU A 182 -6.15 -22.11 -15.68
CA LEU A 182 -7.23 -22.68 -16.50
C LEU A 182 -7.88 -21.62 -17.41
N PRO A 183 -8.09 -21.91 -18.71
CA PRO A 183 -8.79 -21.00 -19.62
C PRO A 183 -10.22 -20.66 -19.20
N GLY A 184 -10.89 -21.58 -18.49
CA GLY A 184 -12.22 -21.38 -17.90
C GLY A 184 -12.20 -20.72 -16.51
N GLY A 185 -11.02 -20.36 -16.01
CA GLY A 185 -10.84 -19.76 -14.70
C GLY A 185 -11.22 -20.67 -13.52
N TRP A 186 -11.49 -20.06 -12.38
CA TRP A 186 -11.87 -20.73 -11.14
C TRP A 186 -13.33 -20.49 -10.77
N GLY A 187 -14.24 -21.16 -11.50
CA GLY A 187 -15.68 -21.09 -11.24
C GLY A 187 -16.19 -19.65 -11.22
N ASN A 188 -16.92 -19.27 -10.15
CA ASN A 188 -17.50 -17.92 -9.99
C ASN A 188 -16.45 -16.81 -9.76
N PHE A 189 -15.18 -17.15 -9.60
CA PHE A 189 -14.11 -16.16 -9.44
C PHE A 189 -13.58 -15.64 -10.78
N GLY A 190 -13.94 -16.24 -11.90
CA GLY A 190 -13.43 -15.87 -13.22
C GLY A 190 -12.00 -16.36 -13.47
N ALA A 191 -11.32 -15.75 -14.44
CA ALA A 191 -9.94 -16.05 -14.81
C ALA A 191 -9.04 -14.85 -14.55
N ALA A 192 -7.75 -15.11 -14.35
CA ALA A 192 -6.75 -14.06 -14.16
C ALA A 192 -6.65 -13.13 -15.38
N SER A 193 -6.53 -11.83 -15.10
CA SER A 193 -6.24 -10.85 -16.15
C SER A 193 -4.76 -10.87 -16.56
N GLU A 194 -4.45 -10.28 -17.72
CA GLU A 194 -3.06 -10.11 -18.20
C GLU A 194 -2.15 -9.43 -17.17
N GLU A 195 -2.66 -8.42 -16.46
CA GLU A 195 -1.89 -7.71 -15.42
C GLU A 195 -1.54 -8.64 -14.25
N GLU A 196 -2.49 -9.50 -13.84
CA GLU A 196 -2.29 -10.44 -12.74
C GLU A 196 -1.32 -11.56 -13.13
N LEU A 197 -1.38 -12.03 -14.37
CA LEU A 197 -0.43 -13.01 -14.92
C LEU A 197 0.97 -12.41 -15.05
N HIS A 198 1.08 -11.17 -15.50
CA HIS A 198 2.36 -10.44 -15.56
C HIS A 198 2.97 -10.27 -14.16
N LEU A 199 2.16 -9.88 -13.17
CA LEU A 199 2.60 -9.76 -11.77
C LEU A 199 3.11 -11.10 -11.23
N SER A 200 2.39 -12.18 -11.51
CA SER A 200 2.76 -13.55 -11.12
C SER A 200 4.12 -13.94 -11.71
N ARG A 201 4.35 -13.64 -13.00
CA ARG A 201 5.65 -13.83 -13.66
C ARG A 201 6.76 -13.01 -12.99
N LYS A 202 6.50 -11.73 -12.69
CA LYS A 202 7.47 -10.86 -12.03
C LYS A 202 7.86 -11.38 -10.64
N LEU A 203 6.89 -11.91 -9.89
CA LEU A 203 7.13 -12.55 -8.59
C LEU A 203 7.98 -13.82 -8.74
N PHE A 204 7.68 -14.68 -9.73
CA PHE A 204 8.46 -15.89 -9.99
C PHE A 204 9.94 -15.58 -10.24
N TRP A 205 10.22 -14.74 -11.24
CA TRP A 205 11.59 -14.37 -11.59
C TRP A 205 12.25 -13.56 -10.47
N GLY A 206 11.51 -12.67 -9.81
CA GLY A 206 12.01 -11.95 -8.63
C GLY A 206 12.49 -12.90 -7.53
N ILE A 207 11.75 -13.98 -7.24
CA ILE A 207 12.18 -14.99 -6.25
C ILE A 207 13.42 -15.73 -6.78
N PHE A 208 13.38 -16.17 -8.03
CA PHE A 208 14.47 -16.94 -8.63
C PHE A 208 15.79 -16.14 -8.63
N ASP A 209 15.75 -14.89 -9.07
CA ASP A 209 16.89 -13.98 -9.11
C ASP A 209 17.41 -13.68 -7.70
N ALA A 210 16.50 -13.40 -6.75
CA ALA A 210 16.86 -13.14 -5.36
C ALA A 210 17.57 -14.32 -4.70
N LEU A 211 17.17 -15.56 -5.01
CA LEU A 211 17.83 -16.77 -4.51
C LEU A 211 19.16 -17.04 -5.23
N SER A 212 19.25 -16.78 -6.53
CA SER A 212 20.46 -17.02 -7.33
C SER A 212 21.66 -16.23 -6.84
N GLN A 213 21.42 -15.03 -6.28
CA GLN A 213 22.46 -14.14 -5.75
C GLN A 213 22.81 -14.44 -4.28
N LYS A 214 22.06 -15.30 -3.59
CA LYS A 214 22.24 -15.60 -2.17
C LYS A 214 23.03 -16.90 -1.97
N LYS A 215 23.80 -16.94 -0.87
CA LYS A 215 24.40 -18.20 -0.40
C LYS A 215 23.30 -19.17 0.03
N TYR A 216 23.56 -20.46 -0.13
CA TYR A 216 22.62 -21.49 0.30
C TYR A 216 22.34 -21.39 1.80
N GLU A 217 21.08 -21.15 2.14
CA GLU A 217 20.55 -21.15 3.51
C GLU A 217 19.40 -22.15 3.57
N GLN A 218 19.55 -23.24 4.32
CA GLN A 218 18.63 -24.38 4.32
C GLN A 218 17.18 -23.98 4.59
N GLU A 219 16.93 -23.16 5.60
CA GLU A 219 15.57 -22.76 6.00
C GLU A 219 14.91 -21.83 4.97
N LEU A 220 15.68 -20.96 4.30
CA LEU A 220 15.16 -20.10 3.24
C LEU A 220 14.76 -20.93 2.02
N PHE A 221 15.64 -21.82 1.55
CA PHE A 221 15.37 -22.67 0.38
C PHE A 221 14.22 -23.66 0.63
N LYS A 222 14.06 -24.15 1.86
CA LYS A 222 12.94 -25.00 2.26
C LYS A 222 11.58 -24.31 2.07
N LEU A 223 11.51 -22.99 2.21
CA LEU A 223 10.29 -22.21 1.95
C LEU A 223 10.20 -21.72 0.50
N ALA A 224 11.34 -21.43 -0.11
CA ALA A 224 11.37 -20.83 -1.44
C ALA A 224 11.08 -21.84 -2.56
N LEU A 225 11.50 -23.11 -2.41
CA LEU A 225 11.24 -24.14 -3.42
C LEU A 225 9.73 -24.44 -3.58
N PRO A 226 8.94 -24.68 -2.51
CA PRO A 226 7.48 -24.77 -2.63
C PRO A 226 6.86 -23.52 -3.23
N CYS A 227 7.34 -22.33 -2.84
CA CYS A 227 6.85 -21.06 -3.39
C CYS A 227 7.06 -20.96 -4.91
N LEU A 228 8.28 -21.27 -5.39
CA LEU A 228 8.59 -21.28 -6.82
C LEU A 228 7.74 -22.31 -7.56
N SER A 229 7.58 -23.50 -7.00
CA SER A 229 6.73 -24.55 -7.59
C SER A 229 5.27 -24.13 -7.66
N ALA A 230 4.74 -23.46 -6.62
CA ALA A 230 3.36 -22.99 -6.58
C ALA A 230 3.11 -21.91 -7.63
N VAL A 231 4.01 -20.92 -7.74
CA VAL A 231 3.88 -19.84 -8.73
C VAL A 231 4.04 -20.39 -10.14
N ALA A 232 5.03 -21.26 -10.38
CA ALA A 232 5.23 -21.90 -11.68
C ALA A 232 4.03 -22.77 -12.09
N GLY A 233 3.43 -23.52 -11.16
CA GLY A 233 2.24 -24.33 -11.43
C GLY A 233 0.98 -23.52 -11.70
N ALA A 234 0.93 -22.27 -11.22
CA ALA A 234 -0.17 -21.34 -11.49
C ALA A 234 -0.02 -20.61 -12.83
N LEU A 235 1.20 -20.47 -13.36
CA LEU A 235 1.46 -19.79 -14.63
C LEU A 235 1.32 -20.75 -15.83
N PRO A 236 0.60 -20.37 -16.89
CA PRO A 236 0.61 -21.15 -18.14
C PRO A 236 2.02 -21.20 -18.76
N PRO A 237 2.40 -22.29 -19.44
CA PRO A 237 3.74 -22.47 -20.02
C PRO A 237 4.15 -21.33 -20.96
N ASP A 238 3.22 -20.86 -21.80
CA ASP A 238 3.44 -19.80 -22.79
C ASP A 238 3.68 -18.42 -22.13
N TYR A 239 3.30 -18.27 -20.85
CA TYR A 239 3.51 -17.06 -20.09
C TYR A 239 4.88 -17.01 -19.39
N MET A 240 5.76 -18.00 -19.56
CA MET A 240 7.09 -17.98 -18.91
C MET A 240 8.19 -17.36 -19.80
N GLU A 241 7.90 -17.01 -21.04
CA GLU A 241 8.88 -16.43 -21.98
C GLU A 241 9.24 -14.98 -21.61
N SER A 242 10.55 -14.68 -21.58
CA SER A 242 11.11 -13.41 -21.07
C SER A 242 10.97 -12.20 -22.01
N ASN A 243 10.52 -12.41 -23.26
CA ASN A 243 10.52 -11.39 -24.31
C ASN A 243 9.62 -10.16 -24.02
N TYR A 244 8.72 -10.24 -23.03
CA TYR A 244 7.85 -9.13 -22.62
C TYR A 244 8.36 -8.31 -21.44
N VAL A 245 9.41 -8.75 -20.73
CA VAL A 245 9.86 -8.12 -19.47
C VAL A 245 10.60 -6.79 -19.73
N SER A 246 11.28 -6.65 -20.87
CA SER A 246 12.09 -5.47 -21.19
C SER A 246 11.29 -4.24 -21.62
N MET A 247 10.05 -4.39 -22.08
CA MET A 247 9.23 -3.27 -22.59
C MET A 247 8.40 -2.55 -21.52
N MET A 248 8.33 -3.06 -20.28
CA MET A 248 7.42 -2.57 -19.25
C MET A 248 8.08 -2.32 -17.88
N GLU A 249 9.40 -2.14 -17.82
CA GLU A 249 10.10 -1.57 -16.64
C GLU A 249 9.75 -0.07 -16.44
N LYS A 250 8.45 0.26 -16.38
CA LYS A 250 8.05 1.54 -15.84
C LYS A 250 8.34 1.49 -14.34
N GLN A 251 9.41 2.16 -13.93
CA GLN A 251 9.82 2.30 -12.53
C GLN A 251 8.60 2.60 -11.67
N SER A 252 8.29 1.69 -10.77
CA SER A 252 7.20 1.83 -9.82
C SER A 252 7.48 2.97 -8.85
N SER A 253 6.51 3.87 -8.67
CA SER A 253 6.57 5.05 -7.78
C SER A 253 6.40 4.71 -6.30
N MET A 254 6.90 3.56 -5.83
CA MET A 254 6.78 3.11 -4.45
C MET A 254 8.14 2.61 -3.96
N ASP A 255 8.55 3.03 -2.76
CA ASP A 255 9.81 2.61 -2.16
C ASP A 255 9.74 1.17 -1.59
N SER A 256 10.89 0.69 -1.08
CA SER A 256 11.00 -0.60 -0.40
C SER A 256 10.06 -0.73 0.82
N GLU A 257 9.54 0.36 1.35
CA GLU A 257 8.60 0.40 2.47
C GLU A 257 7.13 0.52 2.03
N GLY A 258 6.88 0.69 0.74
CA GLY A 258 5.55 0.73 0.13
C GLY A 258 4.89 2.08 0.30
N ASN A 259 5.69 3.08 0.68
CA ASN A 259 5.29 4.45 0.66
C ASN A 259 5.43 4.96 -0.78
N PHE A 260 4.56 5.88 -1.16
CA PHE A 260 4.65 6.55 -2.44
C PHE A 260 5.98 7.31 -2.52
N ASN A 261 6.85 6.91 -3.45
CA ASN A 261 8.15 7.52 -3.70
C ASN A 261 8.26 7.86 -5.20
N PRO A 262 7.73 9.01 -5.62
CA PRO A 262 7.83 9.43 -7.01
C PRO A 262 9.29 9.73 -7.34
N GLN A 263 9.78 9.19 -8.46
CA GLN A 263 11.09 9.53 -9.01
C GLN A 263 10.91 10.37 -10.26
N PRO A 264 10.63 11.68 -10.12
CA PRO A 264 10.58 12.57 -11.27
C PRO A 264 11.98 12.67 -11.89
N VAL A 265 12.02 12.86 -13.21
CA VAL A 265 13.26 13.20 -13.91
C VAL A 265 13.67 14.61 -13.50
N ASP A 266 14.96 14.82 -13.22
CA ASP A 266 15.50 16.17 -12.97
C ASP A 266 15.44 16.99 -14.26
N THR A 267 14.62 18.04 -14.25
CA THR A 267 14.44 18.95 -15.38
C THR A 267 15.28 20.22 -15.28
N SER A 268 16.02 20.42 -14.18
CA SER A 268 16.77 21.67 -13.95
C SER A 268 17.93 21.89 -14.93
N ASN A 269 18.48 20.79 -15.48
CA ASN A 269 19.61 20.81 -16.40
C ASN A 269 19.22 20.63 -17.88
N ILE A 270 17.91 20.60 -18.18
CA ILE A 270 17.42 20.44 -19.56
C ILE A 270 17.24 21.82 -20.19
N THR A 271 18.05 22.12 -21.19
CA THR A 271 17.88 23.35 -21.99
C THR A 271 16.84 23.12 -23.09
N ILE A 272 15.84 24.00 -23.14
CA ILE A 272 14.81 23.96 -24.18
C ILE A 272 15.38 24.57 -25.47
N PRO A 273 15.28 23.89 -26.62
CA PRO A 273 15.70 24.46 -27.90
C PRO A 273 14.93 25.75 -28.25
N GLU A 274 15.64 26.79 -28.70
CA GLU A 274 15.06 28.11 -29.06
C GLU A 274 13.89 28.02 -30.06
N LYS A 275 13.94 27.05 -30.98
CA LYS A 275 12.84 26.79 -31.94
C LYS A 275 11.49 26.47 -31.27
N LEU A 276 11.50 26.00 -30.02
CA LEU A 276 10.30 25.69 -29.24
C LEU A 276 9.84 26.87 -28.38
N GLU A 277 10.66 27.90 -28.15
CA GLU A 277 10.26 29.07 -27.35
C GLU A 277 9.06 29.80 -27.93
N TYR A 278 9.01 29.92 -29.27
CA TYR A 278 7.84 30.50 -29.94
C TYR A 278 6.57 29.68 -29.66
N PHE A 279 6.68 28.35 -29.71
CA PHE A 279 5.54 27.46 -29.45
C PHE A 279 5.10 27.53 -27.99
N ILE A 280 6.06 27.53 -27.06
CA ILE A 280 5.80 27.62 -25.62
C ILE A 280 5.08 28.93 -25.27
N ASN A 281 5.53 30.05 -25.83
CA ASN A 281 4.85 31.34 -25.65
C ASN A 281 3.42 31.32 -26.22
N LYS A 282 3.21 30.69 -27.38
CA LYS A 282 1.87 30.53 -27.95
C LYS A 282 0.96 29.62 -27.13
N TYR A 283 1.52 28.57 -26.55
CA TYR A 283 0.77 27.69 -25.66
C TYR A 283 0.44 28.37 -24.32
N ALA A 284 1.34 29.20 -23.80
CA ALA A 284 1.09 30.00 -22.60
C ALA A 284 -0.03 31.03 -22.82
N GLU A 285 -0.04 31.71 -23.99
CA GLU A 285 -1.13 32.59 -24.42
C GLU A 285 -2.46 31.81 -24.49
N HIS A 286 -2.48 30.67 -25.16
CA HIS A 286 -3.68 29.81 -25.24
C HIS A 286 -4.15 29.28 -23.87
N SER A 287 -3.23 28.93 -22.97
CA SER A 287 -3.56 28.46 -21.62
C SER A 287 -4.18 29.56 -20.76
N HIS A 288 -3.67 30.79 -20.89
CA HIS A 288 -4.25 31.97 -20.26
C HIS A 288 -5.65 32.28 -20.83
N ASP A 289 -5.83 32.17 -22.15
CA ASP A 289 -7.14 32.34 -22.79
C ASP A 289 -8.15 31.32 -22.24
N LYS A 290 -7.77 30.04 -22.17
CA LYS A 290 -8.64 28.97 -21.62
C LYS A 290 -9.00 29.21 -20.16
N TRP A 291 -8.01 29.60 -19.33
CA TRP A 291 -8.25 29.95 -17.93
C TRP A 291 -9.18 31.16 -17.79
N SER A 292 -8.98 32.19 -18.61
CA SER A 292 -9.81 33.41 -18.58
C SER A 292 -11.25 33.14 -19.03
N MET A 293 -11.44 32.27 -20.01
CA MET A 293 -12.77 31.82 -20.46
C MET A 293 -13.52 31.08 -19.36
N ASP A 294 -12.86 30.16 -18.64
CA ASP A 294 -13.48 29.46 -17.51
C ASP A 294 -13.83 30.42 -16.36
N LYS A 295 -12.96 31.41 -16.08
CA LYS A 295 -13.24 32.46 -15.11
C LYS A 295 -14.44 33.33 -15.53
N LEU A 296 -14.50 33.76 -16.79
CA LEU A 296 -15.65 34.49 -17.33
C LEU A 296 -16.95 33.68 -17.21
N ALA A 297 -16.94 32.40 -17.57
CA ALA A 297 -18.09 31.51 -17.45
C ALA A 297 -18.60 31.40 -16.00
N ASN A 298 -17.69 31.48 -15.03
CA ASN A 298 -18.00 31.47 -13.59
C ASN A 298 -18.35 32.86 -13.02
N GLY A 299 -18.51 33.88 -13.88
CA GLY A 299 -18.93 35.23 -13.51
C GLY A 299 -17.82 36.09 -12.93
N TRP A 300 -16.54 35.76 -13.18
CA TRP A 300 -15.43 36.63 -12.82
C TRP A 300 -15.28 37.77 -13.82
N ILE A 301 -14.94 38.95 -13.31
CA ILE A 301 -14.72 40.17 -14.09
C ILE A 301 -13.31 40.71 -13.84
N TYR A 302 -12.82 41.51 -14.78
CA TYR A 302 -11.57 42.24 -14.61
C TYR A 302 -11.72 43.36 -13.57
N GLY A 303 -10.67 43.57 -12.77
CA GLY A 303 -10.49 44.76 -11.94
C GLY A 303 -9.14 44.76 -11.25
N GLU A 304 -8.67 45.92 -10.81
CA GLU A 304 -7.28 46.11 -10.38
C GLU A 304 -6.93 45.40 -9.06
N ILE A 305 -7.92 45.19 -8.19
CA ILE A 305 -7.75 44.59 -6.87
C ILE A 305 -8.50 43.25 -6.86
N TYR A 306 -7.78 42.18 -6.50
CA TYR A 306 -8.38 40.86 -6.36
C TYR A 306 -9.46 40.86 -5.27
N SER A 307 -10.64 40.32 -5.60
CA SER A 307 -11.73 40.14 -4.65
C SER A 307 -12.51 38.87 -4.99
N ASP A 308 -12.53 37.92 -4.08
CA ASP A 308 -13.31 36.68 -4.26
C ASP A 308 -14.82 36.96 -4.11
N SER A 309 -15.20 37.75 -3.10
CA SER A 309 -16.60 38.09 -2.81
C SER A 309 -17.28 38.84 -3.96
N SER A 310 -16.53 39.71 -4.65
CA SER A 310 -17.02 40.47 -5.80
C SER A 310 -16.64 39.84 -7.14
N LYS A 311 -15.99 38.66 -7.12
CA LYS A 311 -15.46 37.95 -8.29
C LYS A 311 -14.62 38.82 -9.22
N VAL A 312 -13.68 39.59 -8.67
CA VAL A 312 -12.77 40.47 -9.40
C VAL A 312 -11.38 39.85 -9.50
N GLN A 313 -10.83 39.77 -10.72
CA GLN A 313 -9.53 39.16 -10.99
C GLN A 313 -8.63 40.06 -11.86
N PRO A 314 -7.52 40.60 -11.33
CA PRO A 314 -6.62 41.51 -12.05
C PRO A 314 -5.86 40.90 -13.24
N LEU A 315 -5.79 39.56 -13.30
CA LEU A 315 -5.11 38.85 -14.38
C LEU A 315 -5.99 38.60 -15.62
N MET A 316 -7.26 39.02 -15.59
CA MET A 316 -8.20 38.94 -16.73
C MET A 316 -7.98 40.09 -17.71
N LYS A 317 -6.75 40.21 -18.20
CA LYS A 317 -6.35 41.15 -19.26
C LYS A 317 -5.57 40.38 -20.32
N PRO A 318 -5.48 40.87 -21.57
CA PRO A 318 -4.74 40.19 -22.64
C PRO A 318 -3.36 39.71 -22.19
N TYR A 319 -2.98 38.48 -22.56
CA TYR A 319 -1.74 37.84 -22.13
C TYR A 319 -0.52 38.77 -22.26
N LYS A 320 -0.40 39.46 -23.40
CA LYS A 320 0.68 40.43 -23.71
C LYS A 320 0.80 41.62 -22.75
N LEU A 321 -0.21 41.89 -21.93
CA LEU A 321 -0.23 42.98 -20.93
C LEU A 321 0.04 42.49 -19.51
N LEU A 322 0.30 41.19 -19.33
CA LEU A 322 0.77 40.61 -18.08
C LEU A 322 2.25 40.99 -17.86
N SER A 323 2.67 41.08 -16.60
CA SER A 323 4.08 41.26 -16.28
C SER A 323 4.86 39.96 -16.55
N GLU A 324 6.16 40.06 -16.81
CA GLU A 324 7.03 38.90 -17.05
C GLU A 324 6.93 37.85 -15.94
N LYS A 325 6.82 38.27 -14.68
CA LYS A 325 6.63 37.37 -13.53
C LYS A 325 5.35 36.54 -13.66
N VAL A 326 4.27 37.13 -14.14
CA VAL A 326 2.97 36.46 -14.29
C VAL A 326 2.94 35.61 -15.56
N MET A 327 3.54 36.08 -16.66
CA MET A 327 3.75 35.25 -17.84
C MET A 327 4.57 33.99 -17.49
N GLY A 328 5.61 34.15 -16.66
CA GLY A 328 6.43 33.07 -16.13
C GLY A 328 5.64 31.99 -15.39
N PHE A 329 4.55 32.35 -14.70
CA PHE A 329 3.68 31.37 -14.04
C PHE A 329 2.96 30.45 -15.03
N PHE A 330 2.50 30.99 -16.17
CA PHE A 330 1.89 30.17 -17.23
C PHE A 330 2.96 29.35 -17.98
N LEU A 331 4.18 29.87 -18.09
CA LEU A 331 5.31 29.17 -18.71
C LEU A 331 5.81 27.98 -17.86
N SER A 332 5.90 28.14 -16.53
CA SER A 332 6.41 27.08 -15.65
C SER A 332 5.53 25.83 -15.64
N HIS A 333 4.22 25.98 -15.85
CA HIS A 333 3.29 24.86 -15.96
C HIS A 333 3.46 24.05 -17.25
N ILE A 334 4.11 24.60 -18.28
CA ILE A 334 4.34 23.95 -19.57
C ILE A 334 5.63 23.11 -19.53
N VAL A 335 6.64 23.58 -18.79
CA VAL A 335 7.95 22.93 -18.70
C VAL A 335 7.96 21.77 -17.68
N LEU A 336 6.92 21.67 -16.84
CA LEU A 336 6.75 20.62 -15.84
C LEU A 336 5.85 19.44 -16.29
N ILE A 337 5.38 19.42 -17.53
CA ILE A 337 4.59 18.33 -18.15
C ILE A 337 5.48 17.52 -19.09
#